data_AF-A0A7K2IRK9-F1
#
_entry.id   AF-A0A7K2IRK9-F1
#
_cell.length_a   1.000
_cell.length_b   1.000
_cell.length_c   1.000
_cell.angle_alpha   90.00
_cell.angle_beta   90.00
_cell.angle_gamma   90.00
#
_symmetry.space_group_name_H-M   'P 1'
#
loop_
_entity.id
_entity.type
_entity.pdbx_description
1 polymer ?
#
loop_
_entity_poly.entity_id
_entity_poly.type
_entity_poly.pdbx_seq_one_letter_code
_entity_poly.pdbx_strand_id
1 'polypeptide(L)'
;MKTPRPRRLRRALTTLTALAAAALLYAPQTALADTPDFVPTPADTPAEREAADRQALNDKLAATAIPPGPLSFGAEPLAAARSAAERAAADASCSITSESATALALAPVWPEVSASSPLPPSPMTLSRYDNQSGLYDPAGRDGLFFNPGVGLWQMDSAGLGTNNTAGEAIDSVWVSDFVVPYIVNKYCAALEGGAAAPDARARAWADWNACRGGDCDTMYWRAMNTGITSDPSVNRYGGAEPRTCTFGGTSYDCLFVDVSKAQGATWWTDPGSGRSPVPHPFYVFRAGGEEVRVWLAEDSGHGTHVSVTRPFGGNARDSLTWTDGQGVCDTTAGRGAC
;
A
#
# COMPACT_ATOMS: atom_id res chain seq x y z
N MET A 1 -56.39 -57.99 39.19
CA MET A 1 -57.86 -58.13 39.22
C MET A 1 -58.50 -56.77 39.02
N LYS A 2 -59.53 -56.73 38.16
CA LYS A 2 -60.60 -55.72 38.05
C LYS A 2 -60.23 -54.26 37.71
N THR A 3 -60.32 -53.96 36.42
CA THR A 3 -60.98 -52.73 35.92
C THR A 3 -62.44 -52.69 36.40
N PRO A 4 -62.99 -51.49 36.65
CA PRO A 4 -63.93 -50.93 35.67
C PRO A 4 -63.87 -49.38 35.50
N ARG A 5 -64.16 -48.96 34.26
CA ARG A 5 -64.62 -47.62 33.79
C ARG A 5 -66.18 -47.56 33.93
N PRO A 6 -66.95 -46.50 33.53
CA PRO A 6 -66.67 -45.11 33.09
C PRO A 6 -67.76 -44.05 33.53
N ARG A 7 -67.74 -42.85 32.87
CA ARG A 7 -68.81 -41.82 32.62
C ARG A 7 -68.93 -40.69 33.66
N ARG A 8 -69.15 -39.40 33.34
CA ARG A 8 -69.65 -38.71 32.11
C ARG A 8 -69.34 -37.18 32.19
N LEU A 9 -68.95 -36.59 31.05
CA LEU A 9 -69.36 -35.31 30.43
C LEU A 9 -69.61 -34.01 31.25
N ARG A 10 -68.94 -32.91 30.84
CA ARG A 10 -69.48 -31.67 30.18
C ARG A 10 -68.36 -30.62 30.07
N ARG A 11 -67.76 -30.41 28.88
CA ARG A 11 -67.99 -29.30 27.92
C ARG A 11 -68.09 -27.90 28.55
N ALA A 12 -67.05 -27.09 28.33
CA ALA A 12 -67.19 -25.68 27.98
C ALA A 12 -66.00 -25.26 27.11
N LEU A 13 -66.32 -24.82 25.89
CA LEU A 13 -65.44 -24.19 24.91
C LEU A 13 -65.15 -22.74 25.33
N THR A 14 -63.91 -22.29 25.12
CA THR A 14 -63.59 -20.88 24.86
C THR A 14 -62.43 -20.78 23.87
N THR A 15 -62.82 -20.65 22.60
CA THR A 15 -62.24 -19.79 21.55
C THR A 15 -60.72 -19.52 21.57
N LEU A 16 -60.00 -20.24 20.69
CA LEU A 16 -58.73 -19.78 20.11
C LEU A 16 -59.00 -18.73 19.02
N THR A 17 -58.45 -17.55 19.19
CA THR A 17 -58.29 -16.55 18.12
C THR A 17 -57.14 -16.95 17.21
N ALA A 18 -57.45 -17.10 15.92
CA ALA A 18 -56.47 -17.26 14.86
C ALA A 18 -55.85 -15.90 14.52
N LEU A 19 -54.52 -15.84 14.51
CA LEU A 19 -53.75 -14.80 13.81
C LEU A 19 -52.75 -15.52 12.92
N ALA A 20 -53.03 -15.51 11.63
CA ALA A 20 -52.12 -15.94 10.58
C ALA A 20 -50.90 -15.00 10.59
N ALA A 21 -49.76 -15.51 11.03
CA ALA A 21 -48.48 -14.85 10.84
C ALA A 21 -48.08 -15.02 9.36
N ALA A 22 -48.15 -13.93 8.60
CA ALA A 22 -47.58 -13.85 7.28
C ALA A 22 -46.07 -14.11 7.37
N ALA A 23 -45.62 -15.25 6.86
CA ALA A 23 -44.21 -15.52 6.61
C ALA A 23 -43.77 -14.71 5.39
N LEU A 24 -43.54 -13.41 5.58
CA LEU A 24 -42.67 -12.63 4.69
C LEU A 24 -41.24 -13.10 4.98
N LEU A 25 -40.81 -14.12 4.23
CA LEU A 25 -39.40 -14.42 4.09
C LEU A 25 -38.76 -13.21 3.40
N TYR A 26 -38.19 -12.33 4.22
CA TYR A 26 -37.23 -11.33 3.83
C TYR A 26 -36.02 -12.10 3.29
N ALA A 27 -36.02 -12.42 2.00
CA ALA A 27 -34.77 -12.72 1.32
C ALA A 27 -33.93 -11.44 1.44
N PRO A 28 -32.70 -11.49 1.97
CA PRO A 28 -31.82 -10.36 1.80
C PRO A 28 -31.61 -10.24 0.29
N GLN A 29 -32.24 -9.24 -0.30
CA GLN A 29 -31.80 -8.76 -1.60
C GLN A 29 -30.37 -8.30 -1.36
N THR A 30 -29.40 -9.18 -1.64
CA THR A 30 -28.07 -8.74 -2.03
C THR A 30 -28.30 -7.95 -3.30
N ALA A 31 -28.57 -6.66 -3.14
CA ALA A 31 -28.30 -5.70 -4.18
C ALA A 31 -26.83 -5.92 -4.52
N LEU A 32 -26.57 -6.60 -5.63
CA LEU A 32 -25.38 -6.36 -6.40
C LEU A 32 -25.47 -4.86 -6.70
N ALA A 33 -24.79 -4.06 -5.88
CA ALA A 33 -24.53 -2.71 -6.26
C ALA A 33 -23.73 -2.83 -7.56
N ASP A 34 -24.37 -2.53 -8.69
CA ASP A 34 -23.68 -1.92 -9.81
C ASP A 34 -23.01 -0.67 -9.22
N THR A 35 -21.82 -0.85 -8.66
CA THR A 35 -20.93 0.27 -8.39
C THR A 35 -20.60 0.81 -9.77
N PRO A 36 -21.04 2.03 -10.13
CA PRO A 36 -20.52 2.66 -11.34
C PRO A 36 -18.99 2.56 -11.29
N ASP A 37 -18.37 2.25 -12.42
CA ASP A 37 -16.91 2.21 -12.55
C ASP A 37 -16.33 3.41 -11.79
N PHE A 38 -15.49 3.13 -10.81
CA PHE A 38 -14.88 4.17 -10.00
C PHE A 38 -13.98 5.02 -10.90
N VAL A 39 -14.51 6.14 -11.38
CA VAL A 39 -13.75 7.14 -12.16
C VAL A 39 -13.43 8.30 -11.23
N PRO A 40 -12.25 8.33 -10.61
CA PRO A 40 -11.89 9.45 -9.77
C PRO A 40 -11.78 10.73 -10.58
N THR A 41 -12.49 11.77 -10.14
CA THR A 41 -12.37 13.10 -10.74
C THR A 41 -11.04 13.73 -10.28
N PRO A 42 -10.20 14.21 -11.20
CA PRO A 42 -8.96 14.87 -10.84
C PRO A 42 -9.16 16.15 -10.04
N ALA A 43 -8.20 16.48 -9.18
CA ALA A 43 -8.16 17.75 -8.44
C ALA A 43 -7.30 18.80 -9.19
N ASP A 44 -7.94 19.72 -9.93
CA ASP A 44 -7.28 20.57 -10.93
C ASP A 44 -7.01 21.99 -10.46
N THR A 45 -7.83 22.52 -9.56
CA THR A 45 -7.61 23.84 -8.96
C THR A 45 -6.81 23.74 -7.65
N PRO A 46 -6.14 24.82 -7.20
CA PRO A 46 -5.50 24.83 -5.89
C PRO A 46 -6.45 24.49 -4.73
N ALA A 47 -7.69 24.97 -4.79
CA ALA A 47 -8.70 24.71 -3.77
C ALA A 47 -9.17 23.24 -3.79
N GLU A 48 -9.36 22.67 -4.98
CA GLU A 48 -9.67 21.23 -5.11
C GLU A 48 -8.52 20.36 -4.65
N ARG A 49 -7.27 20.73 -4.95
CA ARG A 49 -6.08 20.03 -4.45
C ARG A 49 -5.99 20.07 -2.93
N GLU A 50 -6.17 21.23 -2.32
CA GLU A 50 -6.14 21.34 -0.85
C GLU A 50 -7.27 20.51 -0.20
N ALA A 51 -8.47 20.56 -0.77
CA ALA A 51 -9.60 19.76 -0.30
C ALA A 51 -9.32 18.25 -0.48
N ALA A 52 -8.75 17.87 -1.62
CA ALA A 52 -8.35 16.50 -1.91
C ALA A 52 -7.25 16.02 -0.96
N ASP A 53 -6.20 16.80 -0.72
CA ASP A 53 -5.11 16.44 0.19
C ASP A 53 -5.63 16.27 1.63
N ARG A 54 -6.55 17.14 2.06
CA ARG A 54 -7.21 17.04 3.37
C ARG A 54 -8.07 15.80 3.49
N GLN A 55 -8.86 15.49 2.46
CA GLN A 55 -9.68 14.28 2.45
C GLN A 55 -8.80 13.02 2.43
N ALA A 56 -7.76 13.00 1.59
CA ALA A 56 -6.76 11.94 1.53
C ALA A 56 -6.12 11.67 2.89
N LEU A 57 -5.74 12.74 3.60
CA LEU A 57 -5.21 12.62 4.96
C LEU A 57 -6.25 12.05 5.93
N ASN A 58 -7.49 12.53 5.89
CA ASN A 58 -8.56 12.02 6.76
C ASN A 58 -8.85 10.54 6.50
N ASP A 59 -8.96 10.13 5.23
CA ASP A 59 -9.20 8.74 4.83
C ASP A 59 -8.05 7.85 5.29
N LYS A 60 -6.80 8.29 5.07
CA LYS A 60 -5.60 7.59 5.51
C LYS A 60 -5.59 7.41 7.02
N LEU A 61 -5.83 8.48 7.78
CA LEU A 61 -5.87 8.45 9.25
C LEU A 61 -7.03 7.60 9.79
N ALA A 62 -8.14 7.49 9.07
CA ALA A 62 -9.24 6.61 9.44
C ALA A 62 -8.90 5.12 9.22
N ALA A 63 -7.92 4.82 8.36
CA ALA A 63 -7.55 3.45 7.99
C ALA A 63 -6.33 2.90 8.74
N THR A 64 -5.57 3.70 9.51
CA THR A 64 -4.27 3.30 10.11
C THR A 64 -4.34 2.17 11.14
N ALA A 65 -5.53 1.86 11.66
CA ALA A 65 -5.71 0.86 12.71
C ALA A 65 -5.21 -0.53 12.27
N ILE A 66 -4.33 -1.13 13.07
CA ILE A 66 -3.80 -2.48 12.82
C ILE A 66 -4.49 -3.48 13.75
N PRO A 67 -5.07 -4.57 13.23
CA PRO A 67 -5.67 -5.60 14.06
C PRO A 67 -4.74 -6.07 15.19
N PRO A 68 -5.28 -6.35 16.38
CA PRO A 68 -4.47 -6.88 17.48
C PRO A 68 -3.92 -8.27 17.11
N GLY A 69 -2.75 -8.59 17.64
CA GLY A 69 -2.07 -9.87 17.36
C GLY A 69 -0.58 -9.70 17.11
N PRO A 70 0.15 -10.80 16.80
CA PRO A 70 1.54 -10.71 16.41
C PRO A 70 1.66 -9.91 15.10
N LEU A 71 2.74 -9.14 14.98
CA LEU A 71 3.09 -8.52 13.71
C LEU A 71 3.70 -9.57 12.79
N SER A 72 3.33 -9.53 11.50
CA SER A 72 3.94 -10.32 10.44
C SER A 72 4.61 -9.39 9.43
N PHE A 73 5.62 -9.92 8.74
CA PHE A 73 6.36 -9.23 7.69
C PHE A 73 6.96 -10.24 6.72
N GLY A 74 7.13 -9.86 5.45
CA GLY A 74 7.76 -10.72 4.47
C GLY A 74 9.16 -11.15 4.90
N ALA A 75 9.53 -12.40 4.64
CA ALA A 75 10.78 -12.98 5.14
C ALA A 75 12.01 -12.26 4.59
N GLU A 76 12.06 -12.04 3.27
CA GLU A 76 13.14 -11.31 2.61
C GLU A 76 13.13 -9.81 3.00
N PRO A 77 11.99 -9.09 2.96
CA PRO A 77 11.91 -7.73 3.47
C PRO A 77 12.34 -7.55 4.93
N LEU A 78 11.96 -8.48 5.82
CA LEU A 78 12.33 -8.42 7.24
C LEU A 78 13.83 -8.65 7.42
N ALA A 79 14.41 -9.59 6.67
CA ALA A 79 15.85 -9.83 6.70
C ALA A 79 16.64 -8.61 6.19
N ALA A 80 16.17 -7.96 5.12
CA ALA A 80 16.75 -6.73 4.60
C ALA A 80 16.72 -5.60 5.64
N ALA A 81 15.55 -5.35 6.25
CA ALA A 81 15.39 -4.32 7.27
C ALA A 81 16.27 -4.59 8.51
N ARG A 82 16.36 -5.84 8.98
CA ARG A 82 17.23 -6.23 10.09
C ARG A 82 18.71 -6.01 9.77
N SER A 83 19.14 -6.37 8.56
CA SER A 83 20.53 -6.18 8.13
C SER A 83 20.90 -4.70 8.03
N ALA A 84 20.01 -3.87 7.48
CA ALA A 84 20.20 -2.42 7.45
C ALA A 84 20.17 -1.81 8.86
N ALA A 85 19.31 -2.30 9.74
CA ALA A 85 19.21 -1.84 11.14
C ALA A 85 20.44 -2.20 11.97
N GLU A 86 21.05 -3.37 11.73
CA GLU A 86 22.31 -3.77 12.36
C GLU A 86 23.43 -2.79 11.98
N ARG A 87 23.59 -2.48 10.69
CA ARG A 87 24.56 -1.47 10.23
C ARG A 87 24.26 -0.09 10.81
N ALA A 88 23.01 0.37 10.69
CA ALA A 88 22.61 1.68 11.18
C ALA A 88 22.79 1.83 12.70
N ALA A 89 22.55 0.77 13.49
CA ALA A 89 22.78 0.77 14.93
C ALA A 89 24.26 0.79 15.29
N ALA A 90 25.12 0.12 14.51
CA ALA A 90 26.57 0.12 14.72
C ALA A 90 27.18 1.50 14.44
N ASP A 91 26.66 2.23 13.45
CA ASP A 91 27.11 3.56 13.05
C ASP A 91 26.34 4.70 13.76
N ALA A 92 25.36 4.37 14.60
CA ALA A 92 24.51 5.34 15.26
C ALA A 92 25.30 6.23 16.24
N SER A 93 24.95 7.52 16.27
CA SER A 93 25.54 8.47 17.21
C SER A 93 24.98 8.36 18.64
N CYS A 94 23.88 7.62 18.81
CA CYS A 94 23.25 7.32 20.09
C CYS A 94 23.25 5.81 20.39
N SER A 95 23.06 5.43 21.67
CA SER A 95 22.91 4.02 22.04
C SER A 95 21.57 3.45 21.58
N ILE A 96 21.60 2.56 20.60
CA ILE A 96 20.43 1.83 20.09
C ILE A 96 20.84 0.39 19.72
N THR A 97 19.98 -0.59 20.00
CA THR A 97 20.21 -1.99 19.59
C THR A 97 19.71 -2.21 18.17
N SER A 98 20.24 -3.23 17.48
CA SER A 98 19.75 -3.64 16.15
C SER A 98 18.26 -4.02 16.17
N GLU A 99 17.79 -4.64 17.26
CA GLU A 99 16.37 -4.94 17.48
C GLU A 99 15.52 -3.67 17.57
N SER A 100 15.94 -2.70 18.39
CA SER A 100 15.22 -1.42 18.51
C SER A 100 15.28 -0.62 17.21
N ALA A 101 16.40 -0.64 16.49
CA ALA A 101 16.52 0.00 15.18
C ALA A 101 15.59 -0.66 14.15
N THR A 102 15.45 -1.99 14.17
CA THR A 102 14.51 -2.72 13.32
C THR A 102 13.06 -2.33 13.63
N ALA A 103 12.68 -2.38 14.91
CA ALA A 103 11.32 -2.02 15.34
C ALA A 103 11.00 -0.55 15.02
N LEU A 104 11.96 0.35 15.24
CA LEU A 104 11.84 1.78 14.96
C LEU A 104 11.63 2.03 13.46
N ALA A 105 12.41 1.38 12.61
CA ALA A 105 12.33 1.59 11.17
C ALA A 105 11.09 0.95 10.53
N LEU A 106 10.60 -0.17 11.06
CA LEU A 106 9.41 -0.84 10.54
C LEU A 106 8.09 -0.29 11.10
N ALA A 107 8.10 0.39 12.24
CA ALA A 107 6.89 0.92 12.88
C ALA A 107 5.95 1.72 11.95
N PRO A 108 6.45 2.58 11.03
CA PRO A 108 5.59 3.27 10.07
C PRO A 108 4.91 2.35 9.05
N VAL A 109 5.51 1.21 8.72
CA VAL A 109 5.09 0.38 7.59
C VAL A 109 3.68 -0.18 7.78
N TRP A 110 3.35 -0.72 8.96
CA TRP A 110 2.01 -1.29 9.17
C TRP A 110 0.88 -0.28 8.98
N PRO A 111 0.84 0.87 9.69
CA PRO A 111 -0.23 1.84 9.52
C PRO A 111 -0.22 2.52 8.14
N GLU A 112 0.91 2.49 7.41
CA GLU A 112 1.02 3.03 6.06
C GLU A 112 0.48 2.08 4.98
N VAL A 113 0.80 0.78 5.03
CA VAL A 113 0.56 -0.14 3.89
C VAL A 113 -0.19 -1.42 4.22
N SER A 114 -0.35 -1.78 5.49
CA SER A 114 -1.16 -2.93 5.93
C SER A 114 -2.29 -2.53 6.87
N ALA A 115 -2.67 -1.25 6.83
CA ALA A 115 -3.81 -0.67 7.52
C ALA A 115 -5.03 -1.58 7.40
N SER A 116 -5.68 -1.88 8.54
CA SER A 116 -6.86 -2.76 8.63
C SER A 116 -6.68 -4.21 8.16
N SER A 117 -5.44 -4.67 7.90
CA SER A 117 -5.14 -6.03 7.43
C SER A 117 -4.25 -6.79 8.42
N PRO A 118 -4.51 -8.09 8.68
CA PRO A 118 -3.60 -8.96 9.43
C PRO A 118 -2.46 -9.51 8.57
N LEU A 119 -2.47 -9.27 7.26
CA LEU A 119 -1.46 -9.77 6.33
C LEU A 119 -0.17 -8.95 6.41
N PRO A 120 0.99 -9.57 6.10
CA PRO A 120 2.26 -8.84 6.05
C PRO A 120 2.20 -7.69 5.04
N PRO A 121 2.86 -6.55 5.33
CA PRO A 121 3.04 -5.45 4.38
C PRO A 121 3.57 -5.90 3.02
N SER A 122 3.03 -5.33 1.94
CA SER A 122 3.49 -5.60 0.57
C SER A 122 4.57 -4.61 0.14
N PRO A 123 5.76 -5.07 -0.28
CA PRO A 123 6.74 -4.21 -0.94
C PRO A 123 6.24 -3.58 -2.24
N MET A 124 5.22 -4.14 -2.89
CA MET A 124 4.68 -3.61 -4.14
C MET A 124 3.60 -2.53 -3.94
N THR A 125 3.30 -2.14 -2.69
CA THR A 125 2.20 -1.20 -2.41
C THR A 125 2.34 0.11 -3.18
N LEU A 126 1.31 0.47 -3.95
CA LEU A 126 1.19 1.74 -4.64
C LEU A 126 0.16 2.62 -3.94
N SER A 127 0.53 3.85 -3.56
CA SER A 127 -0.38 4.79 -2.89
C SER A 127 -1.63 5.02 -3.72
N ARG A 128 -2.79 4.94 -3.06
CA ARG A 128 -4.10 5.20 -3.67
C ARG A 128 -4.75 6.49 -3.18
N TYR A 129 -4.05 7.35 -2.44
CA TYR A 129 -4.65 8.53 -1.80
C TYR A 129 -4.59 9.81 -2.65
N ASP A 130 -3.77 9.83 -3.70
CA ASP A 130 -3.57 10.97 -4.60
C ASP A 130 -4.52 10.94 -5.80
N ASN A 131 -5.02 12.10 -6.24
CA ASN A 131 -5.90 12.20 -7.40
C ASN A 131 -5.68 13.49 -8.22
N GLN A 132 -4.50 14.10 -8.17
CA GLN A 132 -4.18 15.31 -8.92
C GLN A 132 -4.00 14.96 -10.42
N SER A 133 -4.51 15.79 -11.34
CA SER A 133 -4.51 15.49 -12.79
C SER A 133 -3.15 15.23 -13.40
N GLY A 134 -2.09 15.87 -12.90
CA GLY A 134 -0.74 15.63 -13.40
C GLY A 134 -0.29 14.17 -13.32
N LEU A 135 -0.90 13.38 -12.43
CA LEU A 135 -0.62 11.94 -12.26
C LEU A 135 -1.34 11.04 -13.27
N TYR A 136 -2.32 11.57 -13.99
CA TYR A 136 -3.07 10.82 -14.99
C TYR A 136 -2.43 10.95 -16.36
N ASP A 137 -2.59 9.91 -17.18
CA ASP A 137 -2.35 10.03 -18.61
C ASP A 137 -3.23 11.15 -19.21
N PRO A 138 -2.66 12.14 -19.93
CA PRO A 138 -3.41 13.25 -20.49
C PRO A 138 -4.40 12.84 -21.59
N ALA A 139 -4.25 11.64 -22.19
CA ALA A 139 -5.23 11.10 -23.13
C ALA A 139 -6.44 10.45 -22.43
N GLY A 140 -6.45 10.37 -21.10
CA GLY A 140 -7.58 9.87 -20.31
C GLY A 140 -7.78 8.36 -20.39
N ARG A 141 -6.70 7.60 -20.68
CA ARG A 141 -6.77 6.14 -20.73
C ARG A 141 -6.83 5.55 -19.32
N ASP A 142 -7.74 4.61 -19.13
CA ASP A 142 -7.93 3.93 -17.85
C ASP A 142 -6.65 3.18 -17.40
N GLY A 143 -6.44 3.09 -16.09
CA GLY A 143 -5.30 2.40 -15.48
C GLY A 143 -3.90 2.93 -15.84
N LEU A 144 -3.79 4.01 -16.62
CA LEU A 144 -2.53 4.73 -16.86
C LEU A 144 -2.39 5.87 -15.86
N PHE A 145 -1.85 5.52 -14.69
CA PHE A 145 -1.73 6.42 -13.56
C PHE A 145 -0.36 6.30 -12.90
N PHE A 146 0.25 7.43 -12.59
CA PHE A 146 1.52 7.48 -11.87
C PHE A 146 1.27 7.56 -10.36
N ASN A 147 1.36 6.44 -9.65
CA ASN A 147 1.32 6.46 -8.18
C ASN A 147 2.60 7.11 -7.63
N PRO A 148 2.52 8.21 -6.86
CA PRO A 148 3.69 8.96 -6.39
C PRO A 148 4.33 8.34 -5.15
N GLY A 149 3.55 7.76 -4.24
CA GLY A 149 4.01 7.04 -3.06
C GLY A 149 4.09 5.53 -3.33
N VAL A 150 5.25 4.92 -3.10
CA VAL A 150 5.51 3.52 -3.47
C VAL A 150 6.23 2.76 -2.36
N GLY A 151 5.90 1.48 -2.21
CA GLY A 151 6.63 0.51 -1.42
C GLY A 151 6.32 0.52 0.08
N LEU A 152 7.10 -0.24 0.84
CA LEU A 152 6.90 -0.46 2.28
C LEU A 152 6.80 0.86 3.08
N TRP A 153 7.60 1.85 2.70
CA TRP A 153 7.64 3.16 3.36
C TRP A 153 6.93 4.26 2.58
N GLN A 154 6.13 3.93 1.57
CA GLN A 154 5.36 4.90 0.77
C GLN A 154 6.23 6.08 0.29
N MET A 155 7.33 5.75 -0.37
CA MET A 155 8.34 6.68 -0.88
C MET A 155 7.70 7.67 -1.88
N ASP A 156 7.28 8.84 -1.40
CA ASP A 156 6.60 9.85 -2.22
C ASP A 156 7.58 10.72 -3.01
N SER A 157 7.33 10.91 -4.31
CA SER A 157 8.13 11.77 -5.20
C SER A 157 8.32 13.22 -4.74
N ALA A 158 7.43 13.75 -3.88
CA ALA A 158 7.54 15.08 -3.27
C ALA A 158 8.34 15.09 -1.95
N GLY A 159 8.78 13.92 -1.48
CA GLY A 159 9.50 13.75 -0.22
C GLY A 159 10.70 12.81 -0.38
N LEU A 160 10.78 11.79 0.50
CA LEU A 160 11.88 10.83 0.50
C LEU A 160 12.02 10.04 -0.81
N GLY A 161 10.94 9.94 -1.59
CA GLY A 161 10.88 9.26 -2.89
C GLY A 161 11.47 10.05 -4.07
N THR A 162 11.91 11.30 -3.85
CA THR A 162 12.18 12.23 -4.96
C THR A 162 13.30 11.80 -5.90
N ASN A 163 14.26 11.00 -5.44
CA ASN A 163 15.45 10.58 -6.20
C ASN A 163 15.55 9.07 -6.46
N ASN A 164 14.45 8.34 -6.30
CA ASN A 164 14.38 6.91 -6.62
C ASN A 164 13.20 6.59 -7.52
N THR A 165 13.29 5.48 -8.21
CA THR A 165 12.21 4.92 -9.02
C THR A 165 11.20 4.17 -8.14
N ALA A 166 10.01 3.87 -8.68
CA ALA A 166 9.12 2.91 -8.05
C ALA A 166 9.79 1.54 -7.87
N GLY A 167 10.59 1.09 -8.85
CA GLY A 167 11.29 -0.19 -8.75
C GLY A 167 12.25 -0.25 -7.56
N GLU A 168 13.00 0.82 -7.32
CA GLU A 168 13.88 0.96 -6.16
C GLU A 168 13.10 1.04 -4.83
N ALA A 169 11.94 1.70 -4.82
CA ALA A 169 11.08 1.74 -3.63
C ALA A 169 10.40 0.38 -3.33
N ILE A 170 10.13 -0.43 -4.35
CA ILE A 170 9.57 -1.78 -4.22
C ILE A 170 10.64 -2.78 -3.77
N ASP A 171 11.88 -2.61 -4.22
CA ASP A 171 13.00 -3.44 -3.81
C ASP A 171 13.30 -3.30 -2.32
N SER A 172 12.85 -4.27 -1.53
CA SER A 172 12.96 -4.21 -0.07
C SER A 172 14.41 -4.13 0.43
N VAL A 173 15.39 -4.60 -0.33
CA VAL A 173 16.81 -4.49 0.02
C VAL A 173 17.27 -3.05 -0.15
N TRP A 174 17.07 -2.50 -1.35
CA TRP A 174 17.46 -1.13 -1.68
C TRP A 174 16.79 -0.13 -0.73
N VAL A 175 15.47 -0.24 -0.54
CA VAL A 175 14.74 0.74 0.25
C VAL A 175 15.01 0.61 1.75
N SER A 176 15.36 -0.59 2.25
CA SER A 176 15.82 -0.75 3.64
C SER A 176 17.16 -0.05 3.86
N ASP A 177 18.09 -0.20 2.92
CA ASP A 177 19.41 0.46 2.99
C ASP A 177 19.32 1.98 2.97
N PHE A 178 18.26 2.52 2.37
CA PHE A 178 17.98 3.95 2.36
C PHE A 178 17.23 4.43 3.62
N VAL A 179 16.08 3.82 3.93
CA VAL A 179 15.14 4.35 4.93
C VAL A 179 15.55 4.03 6.36
N VAL A 180 16.11 2.84 6.61
CA VAL A 180 16.47 2.44 7.98
C VAL A 180 17.52 3.38 8.61
N PRO A 181 18.67 3.67 7.98
CA PRO A 181 19.60 4.65 8.54
C PRO A 181 19.00 6.05 8.64
N TYR A 182 18.14 6.45 7.70
CA TYR A 182 17.44 7.74 7.77
C TYR A 182 16.61 7.86 9.07
N ILE A 183 15.80 6.85 9.40
CA ILE A 183 14.97 6.84 10.61
C ILE A 183 15.85 6.79 11.87
N VAL A 184 16.86 5.93 11.91
CA VAL A 184 17.77 5.80 13.07
C VAL A 184 18.51 7.12 13.32
N ASN A 185 19.01 7.78 12.27
CA ASN A 185 19.69 9.06 12.38
C ASN A 185 18.76 10.16 12.93
N LYS A 186 17.51 10.23 12.49
CA LYS A 186 16.53 11.18 13.04
C LYS A 186 16.23 10.93 14.51
N TYR A 187 16.12 9.66 14.91
CA TYR A 187 15.94 9.29 16.31
C TYR A 187 17.13 9.72 17.17
N CYS A 188 18.35 9.37 16.76
CA CYS A 188 19.55 9.74 17.51
C CYS A 188 19.77 11.25 17.57
N ALA A 189 19.59 11.97 16.45
CA ALA A 189 19.69 13.44 16.43
C ALA A 189 18.66 14.10 17.37
N ALA A 190 17.45 13.54 17.48
CA ALA A 190 16.47 14.03 18.44
C ALA A 190 16.89 13.81 19.89
N LEU A 191 17.46 12.63 20.22
CA LEU A 191 17.98 12.35 21.57
C LEU A 191 19.14 13.28 21.94
N GLU A 192 20.09 13.48 21.03
CA GLU A 192 21.21 14.42 21.23
C GLU A 192 20.72 15.86 21.41
N GLY A 193 19.64 16.22 20.73
CA GLY A 193 18.92 17.48 20.94
C GLY A 193 18.13 17.56 22.25
N GLY A 194 18.24 16.56 23.14
CA GLY A 194 17.61 16.54 24.46
C GLY A 194 16.18 16.03 24.50
N ALA A 195 15.67 15.43 23.42
CA ALA A 195 14.36 14.81 23.43
C ALA A 195 14.35 13.55 24.31
N ALA A 196 13.24 13.29 25.00
CA ALA A 196 13.02 11.98 25.61
C ALA A 196 12.75 10.93 24.52
N ALA A 197 12.96 9.64 24.83
CA ALA A 197 12.82 8.56 23.84
C ALA A 197 11.48 8.54 23.09
N PRO A 198 10.30 8.75 23.72
CA PRO A 198 9.03 8.83 22.98
C PRO A 198 8.99 9.97 21.96
N ASP A 199 9.45 11.16 22.33
CA ASP A 199 9.49 12.32 21.45
C ASP A 199 10.50 12.13 20.32
N ALA A 200 11.63 11.47 20.60
CA ALA A 200 12.62 11.13 19.59
C ALA A 200 12.07 10.14 18.55
N ARG A 201 11.29 9.13 18.97
CA ARG A 201 10.60 8.22 18.04
C ARG A 201 9.57 8.96 17.19
N ALA A 202 8.73 9.80 17.80
CA ALA A 202 7.76 10.62 17.07
C ALA A 202 8.43 11.52 16.02
N ARG A 203 9.59 12.11 16.33
CA ARG A 203 10.38 12.91 15.37
C ARG A 203 10.98 12.05 14.25
N ALA A 204 11.41 10.84 14.55
CA ALA A 204 11.94 9.91 13.55
C ALA A 204 10.90 9.53 12.50
N TRP A 205 9.62 9.50 12.88
CA TRP A 205 8.50 9.15 12.01
C TRP A 205 7.74 10.33 11.41
N ALA A 206 8.21 11.57 11.62
CA ALA A 206 7.44 12.77 11.30
C ALA A 206 7.08 12.92 9.80
N ASP A 207 7.77 12.23 8.89
CA ASP A 207 7.49 12.29 7.45
C ASP A 207 6.38 11.33 7.02
N TRP A 208 5.98 10.40 7.89
CA TRP A 208 4.89 9.45 7.64
C TRP A 208 3.62 9.93 8.32
N ASN A 209 2.67 10.39 7.52
CA ASN A 209 1.41 10.94 8.02
C ASN A 209 0.61 9.94 8.86
N ALA A 210 0.73 8.63 8.59
CA ALA A 210 0.05 7.60 9.38
C ALA A 210 0.54 7.55 10.84
N CYS A 211 1.72 8.10 11.15
CA CYS A 211 2.27 8.10 12.50
C CYS A 211 1.72 9.22 13.40
N ARG A 212 0.98 10.20 12.86
CA ARG A 212 0.49 11.37 13.61
C ARG A 212 -0.47 11.02 14.74
N GLY A 213 -1.16 9.88 14.66
CA GLY A 213 -2.10 9.40 15.68
C GLY A 213 -1.47 8.63 16.85
N GLY A 214 -0.15 8.39 16.82
CA GLY A 214 0.54 7.54 17.81
C GLY A 214 0.55 6.05 17.45
N ASP A 215 -0.04 5.66 16.32
CA ASP A 215 -0.10 4.27 15.85
C ASP A 215 1.29 3.65 15.67
N CYS A 216 2.27 4.44 15.19
CA CYS A 216 3.64 3.97 15.03
C CYS A 216 4.34 3.69 16.37
N ASP A 217 4.03 4.43 17.45
CA ASP A 217 4.57 4.10 18.78
C ASP A 217 4.00 2.78 19.29
N THR A 218 2.72 2.54 19.01
CA THR A 218 2.07 1.26 19.29
C THR A 218 2.73 0.13 18.51
N MET A 219 3.02 0.32 17.22
CA MET A 219 3.67 -0.71 16.40
C MET A 219 5.10 -0.98 16.84
N TYR A 220 5.86 0.06 17.19
CA TYR A 220 7.20 -0.08 17.76
C TYR A 220 7.17 -0.99 19.00
N TRP A 221 6.29 -0.72 19.97
CA TRP A 221 6.22 -1.53 21.17
C TRP A 221 5.65 -2.93 20.92
N ARG A 222 4.74 -3.11 19.96
CA ARG A 222 4.31 -4.45 19.54
C ARG A 222 5.48 -5.25 18.98
N ALA A 223 6.28 -4.66 18.09
CA ALA A 223 7.47 -5.30 17.54
C ALA A 223 8.48 -5.65 18.64
N MET A 224 8.75 -4.74 19.57
CA MET A 224 9.68 -4.97 20.69
C MET A 224 9.18 -6.03 21.68
N ASN A 225 7.90 -6.05 22.01
CA ASN A 225 7.36 -6.91 23.07
C ASN A 225 6.96 -8.30 22.57
N THR A 226 6.56 -8.41 21.30
CA THR A 226 6.01 -9.66 20.73
C THR A 226 6.82 -10.21 19.56
N GLY A 227 7.80 -9.46 19.07
CA GLY A 227 8.57 -9.80 17.89
C GLY A 227 7.81 -9.55 16.59
N ILE A 228 8.48 -9.85 15.48
CA ILE A 228 7.93 -9.80 14.13
C ILE A 228 8.07 -11.18 13.51
N THR A 229 6.93 -11.77 13.15
CA THR A 229 6.84 -13.07 12.50
C THR A 229 7.27 -12.95 11.05
N SER A 230 8.18 -13.81 10.61
CA SER A 230 8.64 -13.89 9.24
C SER A 230 7.65 -14.69 8.39
N ASP A 231 7.21 -14.13 7.26
CA ASP A 231 6.28 -14.77 6.32
C ASP A 231 6.97 -15.02 4.97
N PRO A 232 7.19 -16.29 4.58
CA PRO A 232 7.89 -16.61 3.33
C PRO A 232 7.06 -16.35 2.07
N SER A 233 5.76 -16.03 2.17
CA SER A 233 4.90 -15.77 1.02
C SER A 233 5.11 -14.39 0.38
N VAL A 234 5.80 -13.48 1.09
CA VAL A 234 6.14 -12.14 0.59
C VAL A 234 7.64 -12.05 0.38
N ASN A 235 8.03 -11.94 -0.89
CA ASN A 235 9.42 -11.83 -1.32
C ASN A 235 9.90 -10.37 -1.36
N ARG A 236 11.17 -10.17 -1.74
CA ARG A 236 11.83 -8.87 -1.88
C ARG A 236 11.04 -7.82 -2.69
N TYR A 237 10.29 -8.25 -3.70
CA TYR A 237 9.61 -7.38 -4.65
C TYR A 237 8.08 -7.38 -4.50
N GLY A 238 7.54 -8.09 -3.50
CA GLY A 238 6.10 -8.15 -3.25
C GLY A 238 5.26 -8.69 -4.40
N GLY A 239 5.86 -9.50 -5.27
CA GLY A 239 5.23 -10.04 -6.49
C GLY A 239 5.65 -9.37 -7.79
N ALA A 240 6.34 -8.22 -7.75
CA ALA A 240 6.92 -7.65 -8.95
C ALA A 240 8.11 -8.49 -9.45
N GLU A 241 8.37 -8.45 -10.75
CA GLU A 241 9.31 -9.34 -11.40
C GLU A 241 10.51 -8.56 -11.98
N PRO A 242 11.75 -8.84 -11.54
CA PRO A 242 12.94 -8.27 -12.16
C PRO A 242 13.08 -8.72 -13.61
N ARG A 243 13.39 -7.78 -14.50
CA ARG A 243 13.55 -7.99 -15.94
C ARG A 243 14.78 -7.27 -16.45
N THR A 244 15.25 -7.67 -17.61
CA THR A 244 16.12 -6.87 -18.47
C THR A 244 15.28 -6.34 -19.62
N CYS A 245 15.30 -5.03 -19.85
CA CYS A 245 14.62 -4.42 -20.98
C CYS A 245 15.54 -3.55 -21.82
N THR A 246 15.19 -3.37 -23.09
CA THR A 246 15.77 -2.34 -23.96
C THR A 246 14.75 -1.22 -24.18
N PHE A 247 15.17 0.03 -24.01
CA PHE A 247 14.36 1.22 -24.23
C PHE A 247 15.21 2.27 -24.96
N GLY A 248 14.72 2.79 -26.10
CA GLY A 248 15.51 3.71 -26.93
C GLY A 248 16.87 3.14 -27.38
N GLY A 249 16.96 1.82 -27.55
CA GLY A 249 18.19 1.12 -27.92
C GLY A 249 19.20 0.88 -26.78
N THR A 250 18.89 1.30 -25.55
CA THR A 250 19.73 1.09 -24.36
C THR A 250 19.15 0.01 -23.46
N SER A 251 20.00 -0.85 -22.89
CA SER A 251 19.60 -1.90 -21.95
C SER A 251 19.52 -1.38 -20.52
N TYR A 252 18.50 -1.80 -19.79
CA TYR A 252 18.23 -1.43 -18.39
C TYR A 252 17.83 -2.65 -17.57
N ASP A 253 18.17 -2.64 -16.29
CA ASP A 253 17.48 -3.45 -15.29
C ASP A 253 16.14 -2.78 -15.00
N CYS A 254 15.06 -3.54 -15.21
CA CYS A 254 13.70 -3.07 -14.99
C CYS A 254 13.02 -3.92 -13.93
N LEU A 255 11.94 -3.38 -13.38
CA LEU A 255 10.96 -4.14 -12.64
C LEU A 255 9.64 -4.12 -13.40
N PHE A 256 9.08 -5.30 -13.68
CA PHE A 256 7.72 -5.45 -14.19
C PHE A 256 6.76 -5.55 -13.01
N VAL A 257 5.86 -4.57 -12.90
CA VAL A 257 4.89 -4.43 -11.83
C VAL A 257 3.53 -4.86 -12.36
N ASP A 258 3.00 -5.96 -11.84
CA ASP A 258 1.65 -6.45 -12.11
C ASP A 258 0.88 -6.55 -10.80
N VAL A 259 -0.10 -5.66 -10.61
CA VAL A 259 -0.91 -5.57 -9.38
C VAL A 259 -1.68 -6.86 -9.10
N SER A 260 -1.99 -7.67 -10.11
CA SER A 260 -2.66 -8.96 -9.92
C SER A 260 -1.78 -10.02 -9.24
N LYS A 261 -0.47 -9.78 -9.17
CA LYS A 261 0.54 -10.65 -8.54
C LYS A 261 0.94 -10.18 -7.15
N ALA A 262 0.28 -9.15 -6.61
CA ALA A 262 0.62 -8.59 -5.32
C ALA A 262 0.60 -9.63 -4.20
N GLN A 263 1.68 -9.63 -3.41
CA GLN A 263 1.84 -10.47 -2.24
C GLN A 263 1.59 -9.64 -0.97
N GLY A 264 1.13 -10.29 0.10
CA GLY A 264 0.88 -9.63 1.39
C GLY A 264 -0.45 -8.88 1.42
N ALA A 265 -0.48 -7.72 2.07
CA ALA A 265 -1.68 -6.87 2.12
C ALA A 265 -1.98 -6.25 0.74
N THR A 266 -3.20 -6.45 0.25
CA THR A 266 -3.64 -6.08 -1.11
C THR A 266 -4.77 -5.06 -1.14
N TRP A 267 -5.04 -4.33 -0.05
CA TRP A 267 -6.09 -3.31 -0.04
C TRP A 267 -5.91 -2.32 -1.20
N TRP A 268 -4.66 -1.93 -1.48
CA TRP A 268 -4.32 -0.97 -2.53
C TRP A 268 -4.58 -1.47 -3.96
N THR A 269 -4.82 -2.76 -4.17
CA THR A 269 -5.22 -3.32 -5.47
C THR A 269 -6.74 -3.42 -5.62
N ASP A 270 -7.52 -3.10 -4.58
CA ASP A 270 -8.98 -3.11 -4.62
C ASP A 270 -9.49 -1.81 -5.28
N PRO A 271 -10.21 -1.89 -6.41
CA PRO A 271 -10.76 -0.71 -7.09
C PRO A 271 -11.84 0.00 -6.27
N GLY A 272 -12.51 -0.68 -5.33
CA GLY A 272 -13.48 -0.08 -4.41
C GLY A 272 -12.85 0.67 -3.23
N SER A 273 -11.52 0.62 -3.11
CA SER A 273 -10.77 1.31 -2.06
C SER A 273 -9.81 2.36 -2.64
N GLY A 274 -9.54 3.40 -1.87
CA GLY A 274 -8.70 4.50 -2.30
C GLY A 274 -9.37 5.45 -3.30
N ARG A 275 -8.59 6.41 -3.80
CA ARG A 275 -9.02 7.54 -4.62
C ARG A 275 -8.37 7.61 -5.99
N SER A 276 -7.27 6.91 -6.23
CA SER A 276 -6.64 6.83 -7.56
C SER A 276 -7.07 5.56 -8.31
N PRO A 277 -6.90 5.47 -9.63
CA PRO A 277 -7.05 4.22 -10.36
C PRO A 277 -6.08 3.14 -9.88
N VAL A 278 -6.48 1.88 -10.03
CA VAL A 278 -5.55 0.74 -9.97
C VAL A 278 -4.78 0.73 -11.29
N PRO A 279 -3.44 0.81 -11.29
CA PRO A 279 -2.69 0.88 -12.53
C PRO A 279 -2.70 -0.47 -13.27
N HIS A 280 -2.77 -0.41 -14.60
CA HIS A 280 -2.42 -1.55 -15.46
C HIS A 280 -0.96 -1.96 -15.25
N PRO A 281 -0.57 -3.19 -15.63
CA PRO A 281 0.82 -3.62 -15.50
C PRO A 281 1.79 -2.69 -16.25
N PHE A 282 2.92 -2.39 -15.63
CA PHE A 282 3.92 -1.48 -16.18
C PHE A 282 5.35 -1.92 -15.85
N TYR A 283 6.28 -1.50 -16.69
CA TYR A 283 7.70 -1.56 -16.44
C TYR A 283 8.15 -0.29 -15.75
N VAL A 284 9.11 -0.37 -14.83
CA VAL A 284 9.79 0.79 -14.25
C VAL A 284 11.29 0.56 -14.21
N PHE A 285 12.04 1.61 -14.55
CA PHE A 285 13.51 1.60 -14.51
C PHE A 285 14.06 3.02 -14.38
N ARG A 286 15.34 3.10 -14.01
CA ARG A 286 16.10 4.35 -13.95
C ARG A 286 16.76 4.60 -15.31
N ALA A 287 16.53 5.77 -15.89
CA ALA A 287 17.22 6.20 -17.11
C ALA A 287 17.90 7.55 -16.85
N GLY A 288 19.21 7.52 -16.57
CA GLY A 288 19.95 8.73 -16.23
C GLY A 288 19.41 9.40 -14.95
N GLY A 289 18.97 10.66 -15.08
CA GLY A 289 18.42 11.46 -14.00
C GLY A 289 16.91 11.33 -13.81
N GLU A 290 16.28 10.31 -14.37
CA GLU A 290 14.82 10.16 -14.40
C GLU A 290 14.37 8.73 -14.04
N GLU A 291 13.16 8.65 -13.51
CA GLU A 291 12.35 7.43 -13.49
C GLU A 291 11.54 7.36 -14.79
N VAL A 292 11.56 6.18 -15.43
CA VAL A 292 10.70 5.90 -16.58
C VAL A 292 9.74 4.79 -16.19
N ARG A 293 8.45 4.98 -16.46
CA ARG A 293 7.45 3.90 -16.43
C ARG A 293 6.88 3.68 -17.81
N VAL A 294 6.65 2.43 -18.19
CA VAL A 294 6.13 2.06 -19.52
C VAL A 294 5.03 1.04 -19.38
N TRP A 295 3.84 1.37 -19.88
CA TRP A 295 2.74 0.45 -20.08
C TRP A 295 2.78 -0.08 -21.50
N LEU A 296 2.82 -1.40 -21.65
CA LEU A 296 2.78 -2.02 -22.96
C LEU A 296 1.33 -2.04 -23.50
N ALA A 297 1.18 -1.99 -24.83
CA ALA A 297 -0.12 -1.99 -25.47
C ALA A 297 -0.91 -3.26 -25.14
N GLU A 298 -0.20 -4.39 -25.11
CA GLU A 298 -0.76 -5.71 -24.84
C GLU A 298 -1.12 -5.94 -23.36
N ASP A 299 -0.47 -5.23 -22.43
CA ASP A 299 -0.78 -5.35 -20.99
C ASP A 299 -1.88 -4.39 -20.55
N SER A 300 -1.92 -3.19 -21.15
CA SER A 300 -2.90 -2.15 -20.82
C SER A 300 -4.17 -2.21 -21.67
N GLY A 301 -4.13 -2.87 -22.84
CA GLY A 301 -5.27 -2.95 -23.75
C GLY A 301 -5.51 -1.70 -24.61
N HIS A 302 -4.69 -0.65 -24.49
CA HIS A 302 -4.91 0.64 -25.16
C HIS A 302 -4.40 0.71 -26.61
N GLY A 303 -3.95 -0.40 -27.19
CA GLY A 303 -3.52 -0.50 -28.59
C GLY A 303 -2.25 0.27 -28.95
N THR A 304 -1.64 0.99 -28.00
CA THR A 304 -0.35 1.67 -28.14
C THR A 304 0.43 1.56 -26.83
N HIS A 305 1.76 1.57 -26.93
CA HIS A 305 2.62 1.69 -25.75
C HIS A 305 2.53 3.11 -25.20
N VAL A 306 2.67 3.26 -23.89
CA VAL A 306 2.69 4.56 -23.23
C VAL A 306 3.85 4.60 -22.26
N SER A 307 4.69 5.60 -22.39
CA SER A 307 5.73 5.88 -21.42
C SER A 307 5.43 7.17 -20.67
N VAL A 308 5.90 7.23 -19.43
CA VAL A 308 5.93 8.45 -18.65
C VAL A 308 7.31 8.58 -18.01
N THR A 309 7.86 9.79 -18.02
CA THR A 309 9.10 10.09 -17.31
C THR A 309 8.84 11.05 -16.16
N ARG A 310 9.61 10.87 -15.09
CA ARG A 310 9.68 11.79 -13.96
C ARG A 310 11.14 12.15 -13.69
N PRO A 311 11.53 13.43 -13.76
CA PRO A 311 12.87 13.83 -13.37
C PRO A 311 13.08 13.66 -11.87
N PHE A 312 14.26 13.19 -11.47
CA PHE A 312 14.65 13.15 -10.07
C PHE A 312 14.77 14.57 -9.50
N GLY A 313 14.32 14.75 -8.26
CA GLY A 313 14.10 16.06 -7.64
C GLY A 313 12.78 16.73 -8.02
N GLY A 314 12.04 16.19 -9.02
CA GLY A 314 10.72 16.67 -9.42
C GLY A 314 9.57 15.97 -8.68
N ASN A 315 8.50 16.72 -8.42
CA ASN A 315 7.24 16.20 -7.88
C ASN A 315 6.40 15.61 -9.00
N ALA A 316 5.97 14.35 -8.90
CA ALA A 316 5.19 13.71 -9.97
C ALA A 316 3.86 14.43 -10.25
N ARG A 317 3.34 15.23 -9.30
CA ARG A 317 2.07 15.95 -9.48
C ARG A 317 2.14 17.05 -10.53
N ASP A 318 3.34 17.50 -10.92
CA ASP A 318 3.54 18.58 -11.90
C ASP A 318 4.74 18.40 -12.85
N SER A 319 5.54 17.34 -12.70
CA SER A 319 6.79 17.16 -13.47
C SER A 319 6.78 15.99 -14.46
N LEU A 320 5.64 15.34 -14.68
CA LEU A 320 5.54 14.17 -15.57
C LEU A 320 5.49 14.56 -17.05
N THR A 321 6.17 13.76 -17.88
CA THR A 321 6.09 13.84 -19.34
C THR A 321 5.59 12.51 -19.89
N TRP A 322 4.41 12.51 -20.49
CA TRP A 322 3.76 11.34 -21.10
C TRP A 322 4.05 11.27 -22.60
N THR A 323 4.36 10.09 -23.13
CA THR A 323 4.69 9.87 -24.54
C THR A 323 4.03 8.59 -25.08
N ASP A 324 3.41 8.70 -26.25
CA ASP A 324 2.80 7.57 -26.95
C ASP A 324 3.78 6.84 -27.87
N GLY A 325 3.55 5.54 -28.06
CA GLY A 325 4.24 4.68 -29.01
C GLY A 325 5.61 4.19 -28.55
N GLN A 326 6.13 4.69 -27.43
CA GLN A 326 7.44 4.32 -26.91
C GLN A 326 7.34 3.14 -25.93
N GLY A 327 7.50 1.93 -26.46
CA GLY A 327 7.52 0.69 -25.68
C GLY A 327 8.92 0.29 -25.18
N VAL A 328 8.96 -0.71 -24.30
CA VAL A 328 10.18 -1.45 -23.95
C VAL A 328 10.22 -2.79 -24.70
N CYS A 329 11.41 -3.27 -25.05
CA CYS A 329 11.62 -4.68 -25.40
C CYS A 329 12.09 -5.42 -24.14
N ASP A 330 11.23 -6.23 -23.53
CA ASP A 330 11.60 -7.11 -22.41
C ASP A 330 12.31 -8.35 -22.98
N THR A 331 13.63 -8.39 -22.82
CA THR A 331 14.47 -9.47 -23.34
C THR A 331 14.46 -10.71 -22.45
N THR A 332 13.94 -10.59 -21.22
CA THR A 332 13.78 -11.72 -20.30
C THR A 332 12.56 -12.54 -20.66
N ALA A 333 11.44 -11.89 -20.98
CA ALA A 333 10.19 -12.54 -21.35
C ALA A 333 9.97 -12.62 -22.88
N GLY A 334 10.78 -11.92 -23.68
CA GLY A 334 10.68 -11.91 -25.14
C GLY A 334 9.41 -11.23 -25.66
N ARG A 335 9.08 -10.05 -25.11
CA ARG A 335 7.83 -9.33 -25.38
C ARG A 335 8.00 -7.81 -25.45
N GLY A 336 6.95 -7.11 -25.88
CA GLY A 336 6.96 -5.67 -26.08
C GLY A 336 7.55 -5.25 -27.42
N ALA A 337 8.21 -4.10 -27.45
CA ALA A 337 8.74 -3.46 -28.66
C ALA A 337 10.12 -4.03 -29.08
N CYS A 338 10.18 -5.35 -29.21
CA CYS A 338 11.27 -6.08 -29.86
C CYS A 338 10.96 -6.22 -31.36
#